data_AF-A0A1M6AX94-F1
#
_entry.id   AF-A0A1M6AX94-F1
#
_cell.length_a   1.000
_cell.length_b   1.000
_cell.length_c   1.000
_cell.angle_alpha   90.00
_cell.angle_beta   90.00
_cell.angle_gamma   90.00
#
_symmetry.space_group_name_H-M   'P 1'
#
loop_
_entity.id
_entity.type
_entity.pdbx_description
1 polymer ?
#
loop_
_entity_poly.entity_id
_entity_poly.type
_entity_poly.pdbx_seq_one_letter_code
_entity_poly.pdbx_strand_id
1 'polypeptide(L)'
;MEEIINYFETIPSSHRSLILVGGIAFFWLIEYAAPLFKFNYKKFKHAWPNIFFTLTTILVNFFLAFILLKTSDWTVKNQFGILQWLQLPLWATILLGVALLDLIGAWLAHYVQHMIKPLWMFHLIHHTDNHVDTTTANRHHPGESLIRFIFTTLGVFIVGAPVGIIMLYQSISVVLSQFNHANISLPKKLDDVISWIIVSPDMHKVHHHYVLPYTDTNYGNIFSIWDRVFGTFAKIRNEDLVYGVDTYPDVDSNAKIGKLLKLPFEGYRAPVGAKFEADKTE
;
A
#
# COMPACT_ATOMS: atom_id res chain seq x y z
N MET A 1 -18.50 -6.49 18.91
CA MET A 1 -18.32 -6.14 17.49
C MET A 1 -19.13 -4.93 17.07
N GLU A 2 -20.37 -4.78 17.56
CA GLU A 2 -21.16 -3.54 17.38
C GLU A 2 -20.42 -2.30 17.90
N GLU A 3 -19.91 -2.34 19.14
CA GLU A 3 -19.14 -1.22 19.71
C GLU A 3 -17.94 -0.81 18.86
N ILE A 4 -17.24 -1.79 18.29
CA ILE A 4 -16.07 -1.54 17.43
C ILE A 4 -16.51 -0.77 16.17
N ILE A 5 -17.56 -1.23 15.50
CA ILE A 5 -18.05 -0.58 14.27
C ILE A 5 -18.62 0.80 14.56
N ASN A 6 -19.39 0.96 15.65
CA ASN A 6 -19.93 2.26 16.05
C ASN A 6 -18.81 3.27 16.35
N TYR A 7 -17.71 2.81 16.96
CA TYR A 7 -16.52 3.63 17.15
C TYR A 7 -15.89 4.03 15.81
N PHE A 8 -15.71 3.10 14.88
CA PHE A 8 -15.10 3.41 13.57
C PHE A 8 -15.99 4.27 12.67
N GLU A 9 -17.31 4.18 12.83
CA GLU A 9 -18.27 5.05 12.13
C GLU A 9 -18.10 6.52 12.53
N THR A 10 -17.70 6.78 13.78
CA THR A 10 -17.53 8.13 14.33
C THR A 10 -16.09 8.45 14.76
N ILE A 11 -15.11 7.70 14.24
CA ILE A 11 -13.73 7.77 14.73
C ILE A 11 -13.18 9.21 14.66
N PRO A 12 -12.72 9.78 15.80
CA PRO A 12 -12.18 11.13 15.82
C PRO A 12 -11.01 11.31 14.85
N SER A 13 -10.89 12.50 14.25
CA SER A 13 -9.74 12.83 13.39
C SER A 13 -8.41 12.69 14.15
N SER A 14 -8.37 13.03 15.44
CA SER A 14 -7.20 12.84 16.30
C SER A 14 -6.77 11.36 16.39
N HIS A 15 -7.72 10.43 16.50
CA HIS A 15 -7.43 9.01 16.57
C HIS A 15 -6.97 8.46 15.22
N ARG A 16 -7.56 8.92 14.11
CA ARG A 16 -7.08 8.59 12.76
C ARG A 16 -5.63 9.07 12.55
N SER A 17 -5.33 10.30 12.96
CA SER A 17 -3.97 10.83 12.93
C SER A 17 -3.02 10.04 13.84
N LEU A 18 -3.48 9.63 15.02
CA LEU A 18 -2.69 8.80 15.93
C LEU A 18 -2.38 7.42 15.34
N ILE A 19 -3.33 6.80 14.65
CA ILE A 19 -3.11 5.52 13.95
C ILE A 19 -2.03 5.68 12.87
N LEU A 20 -2.15 6.70 12.03
CA LEU A 20 -1.18 6.97 10.97
C LEU A 20 0.22 7.32 11.52
N VAL A 21 0.31 8.37 12.35
CA VAL A 21 1.59 8.89 12.85
C VAL A 21 2.19 7.96 13.90
N GLY A 22 1.36 7.40 14.77
CA GLY A 22 1.78 6.47 15.81
C GLY A 22 2.28 5.15 15.23
N GLY A 23 1.66 4.63 14.18
CA GLY A 23 2.15 3.44 13.48
C GLY A 23 3.52 3.66 12.82
N ILE A 24 3.72 4.78 12.10
CA ILE A 24 5.04 5.17 11.57
C ILE A 24 6.05 5.27 12.71
N ALA A 25 5.75 6.03 13.77
CA ALA A 25 6.66 6.21 14.89
C ALA A 25 7.02 4.88 15.57
N PHE A 26 6.05 4.00 15.76
CA PHE A 26 6.23 2.70 16.38
C PHE A 26 7.20 1.82 15.58
N PHE A 27 6.96 1.63 14.28
CA PHE A 27 7.84 0.81 13.45
C PHE A 27 9.21 1.47 13.26
N TRP A 28 9.26 2.79 13.16
CA TRP A 28 10.53 3.51 13.01
C TRP A 28 11.45 3.36 14.23
N LEU A 29 10.87 3.29 15.44
CA LEU A 29 11.59 2.95 16.68
C LEU A 29 12.10 1.51 16.67
N ILE A 30 11.30 0.55 16.21
CA ILE A 30 11.72 -0.86 16.12
C ILE A 30 12.85 -1.01 15.10
N GLU A 31 12.76 -0.38 13.94
CA GLU A 31 13.83 -0.36 12.93
C GLU A 31 15.13 0.24 13.44
N TYR A 32 15.06 1.16 14.40
CA TYR A 32 16.26 1.68 15.05
C TYR A 32 16.91 0.63 15.96
N ALA A 33 16.11 -0.14 16.68
CA ALA A 33 16.59 -1.15 17.63
C ALA A 33 17.01 -2.47 16.96
N ALA A 34 16.26 -2.95 15.96
CA ALA A 34 16.41 -4.27 15.34
C ALA A 34 16.18 -4.23 13.82
N PRO A 35 17.04 -3.52 13.06
CA PRO A 35 16.89 -3.42 11.62
C PRO A 35 17.18 -4.75 10.90
N LEU A 36 16.47 -5.00 9.80
CA LEU A 36 16.85 -6.08 8.86
C LEU A 36 18.12 -5.70 8.09
N PHE A 37 18.14 -4.50 7.50
CA PHE A 37 19.32 -3.95 6.83
C PHE A 37 19.89 -2.76 7.59
N LYS A 38 21.21 -2.79 7.83
CA LYS A 38 21.94 -1.64 8.38
C LYS A 38 22.32 -0.70 7.26
N PHE A 39 21.47 0.28 7.02
CA PHE A 39 21.72 1.27 6.01
C PHE A 39 22.59 2.42 6.51
N ASN A 40 23.48 2.91 5.64
CA ASN A 40 24.37 4.05 5.93
C ASN A 40 23.78 5.36 5.37
N TYR A 41 22.62 5.80 5.88
CA TYR A 41 22.01 7.09 5.54
C TYR A 41 21.57 7.88 6.77
N LYS A 42 21.36 9.19 6.57
CA LYS A 42 20.73 10.06 7.58
C LYS A 42 19.21 9.82 7.55
N LYS A 43 18.65 9.11 8.55
CA LYS A 43 17.23 8.72 8.58
C LYS A 43 16.25 9.83 8.21
N PHE A 44 16.39 11.01 8.83
CA PHE A 44 15.52 12.15 8.52
C PHE A 44 15.67 12.70 7.10
N LYS A 45 16.87 12.63 6.51
CA LYS A 45 17.10 13.09 5.12
C LYS A 45 16.36 12.19 4.13
N HIS A 46 16.35 10.88 4.38
CA HIS A 46 15.62 9.90 3.58
C HIS A 46 14.11 9.97 3.81
N ALA A 47 13.67 10.14 5.05
CA ALA A 47 12.23 10.24 5.37
C ALA A 47 11.57 11.51 4.79
N TRP A 48 12.32 12.57 4.46
CA TRP A 48 11.75 13.84 4.03
C TRP A 48 10.89 13.75 2.75
N PRO A 49 11.35 13.17 1.63
CA PRO A 49 10.49 12.88 0.48
C PRO A 49 9.24 12.06 0.84
N ASN A 50 9.39 11.06 1.72
CA ASN A 50 8.31 10.15 2.09
C ASN A 50 7.23 10.88 2.91
N ILE A 51 7.66 11.74 3.84
CA ILE A 51 6.77 12.65 4.61
C ILE A 51 6.06 13.61 3.65
N PHE A 52 6.76 14.20 2.68
CA PHE A 52 6.15 15.08 1.69
C PHE A 52 5.02 14.36 0.92
N PHE A 53 5.28 13.15 0.41
CA PHE A 53 4.26 12.38 -0.31
C PHE A 53 3.11 11.93 0.58
N THR A 54 3.40 11.58 1.84
CA THR A 54 2.37 11.28 2.85
C THR A 54 1.42 12.48 3.04
N LEU A 55 1.98 13.69 3.18
CA LEU A 55 1.17 14.92 3.31
C LEU A 55 0.33 15.16 2.06
N THR A 56 0.87 14.96 0.86
CA THR A 56 0.08 15.11 -0.37
C THR A 56 -1.04 14.06 -0.47
N THR A 57 -0.80 12.83 -0.01
CA THR A 57 -1.81 11.77 0.03
C THR A 57 -2.94 12.16 0.98
N ILE A 58 -2.63 12.69 2.16
CA ILE A 58 -3.63 13.18 3.13
C ILE A 58 -4.48 14.29 2.50
N LEU A 59 -3.85 15.25 1.82
CA LEU A 59 -4.55 16.35 1.18
C LEU A 59 -5.49 15.87 0.08
N VAL A 60 -5.01 15.01 -0.83
CA VAL A 60 -5.83 14.42 -1.90
C VAL A 60 -7.01 13.65 -1.30
N ASN A 61 -6.75 12.77 -0.34
CA ASN A 61 -7.81 11.98 0.30
C ASN A 61 -8.82 12.84 1.05
N PHE A 62 -8.39 13.94 1.67
CA PHE A 62 -9.29 14.88 2.36
C PHE A 62 -10.31 15.48 1.39
N PHE A 63 -9.88 15.96 0.22
CA PHE A 63 -10.80 16.53 -0.78
C PHE A 63 -11.72 15.49 -1.40
N LEU A 64 -11.27 14.25 -1.51
CA LEU A 64 -12.05 13.17 -2.11
C LEU A 64 -12.95 12.43 -1.09
N ALA A 65 -12.72 12.57 0.22
CA ALA A 65 -13.45 11.85 1.27
C ALA A 65 -14.98 11.98 1.18
N PHE A 66 -15.49 13.13 0.72
CA PHE A 66 -16.92 13.34 0.49
C PHE A 66 -17.50 12.35 -0.55
N ILE A 67 -16.76 12.07 -1.62
CA ILE A 67 -17.18 11.12 -2.66
C ILE A 67 -17.33 9.73 -2.04
N LEU A 68 -16.32 9.30 -1.27
CA LEU A 68 -16.32 8.00 -0.61
C LEU A 68 -17.51 7.85 0.35
N LEU A 69 -17.77 8.89 1.17
CA LEU A 69 -18.91 8.92 2.08
C LEU A 69 -20.24 8.86 1.33
N LYS A 70 -20.41 9.66 0.26
CA LYS A 70 -21.63 9.63 -0.55
C LYS A 70 -21.85 8.29 -1.24
N THR A 71 -20.78 7.64 -1.69
CA THR A 71 -20.86 6.29 -2.25
C THR A 71 -21.35 5.30 -1.18
N SER A 72 -20.74 5.31 0.01
CA SER A 72 -21.18 4.49 1.15
C SER A 72 -22.66 4.73 1.48
N ASP A 73 -23.05 5.99 1.74
CA ASP A 73 -24.43 6.36 2.07
C ASP A 73 -25.43 5.89 1.01
N TRP A 74 -25.09 6.07 -0.26
CA TRP A 74 -25.93 5.66 -1.37
C TRP A 74 -26.08 4.14 -1.43
N THR A 75 -24.99 3.38 -1.27
CA THR A 75 -25.05 1.91 -1.29
C THR A 75 -25.90 1.35 -0.15
N VAL A 76 -25.73 1.87 1.06
CA VAL A 76 -26.51 1.45 2.24
C VAL A 76 -27.98 1.85 2.06
N LYS A 77 -28.26 3.11 1.68
CA LYS A 77 -29.62 3.60 1.50
C LYS A 77 -30.40 2.82 0.44
N ASN A 78 -29.75 2.45 -0.66
CA ASN A 78 -30.39 1.73 -1.77
C ASN A 78 -30.22 0.21 -1.68
N GLN A 79 -29.67 -0.31 -0.56
CA GLN A 79 -29.44 -1.74 -0.36
C GLN A 79 -28.65 -2.38 -1.53
N PHE A 80 -27.65 -1.65 -2.02
CA PHE A 80 -26.80 -2.05 -3.13
C PHE A 80 -25.44 -2.55 -2.64
N GLY A 81 -24.95 -3.63 -3.24
CA GLY A 81 -23.62 -4.19 -3.00
C GLY A 81 -23.65 -5.50 -2.21
N ILE A 82 -22.54 -6.23 -2.28
CA ILE A 82 -22.41 -7.61 -1.78
C ILE A 82 -22.89 -7.75 -0.32
N LEU A 83 -22.49 -6.84 0.57
CA LEU A 83 -22.86 -6.91 1.99
C LEU A 83 -24.35 -6.66 2.23
N GLN A 84 -24.98 -5.81 1.41
CA GLN A 84 -26.41 -5.51 1.51
C GLN A 84 -27.27 -6.68 1.03
N TRP A 85 -26.80 -7.44 0.05
CA TRP A 85 -27.53 -8.57 -0.53
C TRP A 85 -27.44 -9.86 0.28
N LEU A 86 -26.31 -10.11 0.95
CA LEU A 86 -26.07 -11.40 1.63
C LEU A 86 -26.68 -11.50 3.04
N GLN A 87 -27.12 -10.39 3.64
CA GLN A 87 -27.78 -10.34 4.96
C GLN A 87 -27.08 -11.22 6.03
N LEU A 88 -25.75 -11.09 6.12
CA LEU A 88 -24.92 -11.89 7.02
C LEU A 88 -25.00 -11.38 8.48
N PRO A 89 -24.72 -12.22 9.49
CA PRO A 89 -24.50 -11.74 10.84
C PRO A 89 -23.33 -10.75 10.86
N LEU A 90 -23.40 -9.74 11.74
CA LEU A 90 -22.49 -8.59 11.76
C LEU A 90 -20.99 -8.97 11.65
N TRP A 91 -20.56 -9.99 12.37
CA TRP A 91 -19.17 -10.43 12.36
C TRP A 91 -18.69 -10.89 10.97
N ALA A 92 -19.54 -11.61 10.24
CA ALA A 92 -19.25 -12.08 8.90
C ALA A 92 -19.31 -10.92 7.90
N THR A 93 -20.24 -9.97 8.09
CA THR A 93 -20.31 -8.72 7.32
C THR A 93 -19.03 -7.90 7.45
N ILE A 94 -18.49 -7.77 8.66
CA ILE A 94 -17.23 -7.05 8.91
C ILE A 94 -16.06 -7.76 8.24
N LEU A 95 -15.89 -9.06 8.48
CA LEU A 95 -14.76 -9.82 7.93
C LEU A 95 -14.80 -9.83 6.39
N LEU A 96 -15.96 -10.11 5.80
CA LEU A 96 -16.13 -10.10 4.35
C LEU A 96 -15.93 -8.70 3.77
N GLY A 97 -16.45 -7.67 4.44
CA GLY A 97 -16.29 -6.28 4.01
C GLY A 97 -14.83 -5.84 3.99
N VAL A 98 -14.10 -6.09 5.07
CA VAL A 98 -12.65 -5.77 5.14
C VAL A 98 -11.87 -6.58 4.11
N ALA A 99 -12.17 -7.88 3.93
CA ALA A 99 -11.50 -8.72 2.96
C ALA A 99 -11.71 -8.25 1.51
N LEU A 100 -12.95 -7.94 1.12
CA LEU A 100 -13.26 -7.47 -0.23
C LEU A 100 -12.74 -6.06 -0.50
N LEU A 101 -12.75 -5.17 0.51
CA LEU A 101 -12.13 -3.85 0.39
C LEU A 101 -10.61 -3.96 0.22
N ASP A 102 -9.95 -4.87 0.93
CA ASP A 102 -8.52 -5.15 0.73
C ASP A 102 -8.24 -5.73 -0.66
N LEU A 103 -9.07 -6.68 -1.12
CA LEU A 103 -8.95 -7.25 -2.47
C LEU A 103 -9.07 -6.19 -3.57
N ILE A 104 -10.09 -5.32 -3.53
CA ILE A 104 -10.37 -4.38 -4.61
C ILE A 104 -9.56 -3.09 -4.45
N GLY A 105 -9.58 -2.51 -3.25
CA GLY A 105 -8.99 -1.21 -2.95
C GLY A 105 -7.48 -1.24 -2.76
N ALA A 106 -6.91 -2.37 -2.34
CA ALA A 106 -5.46 -2.53 -2.18
C ALA A 106 -4.86 -3.48 -3.22
N TRP A 107 -5.17 -4.78 -3.18
CA TRP A 107 -4.50 -5.79 -4.01
C TRP A 107 -4.73 -5.54 -5.52
N LEU A 108 -5.98 -5.37 -5.96
CA LEU A 108 -6.30 -5.16 -7.38
C LEU A 108 -5.76 -3.82 -7.88
N ALA A 109 -5.91 -2.75 -7.09
CA ALA A 109 -5.34 -1.45 -7.41
C ALA A 109 -3.84 -1.56 -7.65
N HIS A 110 -3.14 -2.27 -6.77
CA HIS A 110 -1.70 -2.47 -6.82
C HIS A 110 -1.27 -3.33 -8.01
N TYR A 111 -1.93 -4.48 -8.22
CA TYR A 111 -1.71 -5.33 -9.39
C TYR A 111 -1.88 -4.55 -10.70
N VAL A 112 -2.98 -3.80 -10.83
CA VAL A 112 -3.27 -3.01 -12.03
C VAL A 112 -2.26 -1.88 -12.22
N GLN A 113 -1.79 -1.27 -11.14
CA GLN A 113 -0.70 -0.30 -11.19
C GLN A 113 0.60 -0.91 -11.74
N HIS A 114 0.93 -2.16 -11.44
CA HIS A 114 2.10 -2.82 -12.02
C HIS A 114 1.90 -3.22 -13.49
N MET A 115 0.70 -3.69 -13.84
CA MET A 115 0.45 -4.27 -15.16
C MET A 115 0.15 -3.23 -16.25
N ILE A 116 -0.26 -2.02 -15.87
CA ILE A 116 -0.60 -0.96 -16.82
C ILE A 116 0.46 0.13 -16.75
N LYS A 117 1.27 0.24 -17.81
CA LYS A 117 2.43 1.13 -17.93
C LYS A 117 2.20 2.58 -17.44
N PRO A 118 1.15 3.33 -17.87
CA PRO A 118 0.89 4.67 -17.32
C PRO A 118 0.65 4.69 -15.80
N LEU A 119 0.01 3.66 -15.25
CA LEU A 119 -0.23 3.55 -13.81
C LEU A 119 1.04 3.12 -13.06
N TRP A 120 1.86 2.28 -13.69
CA TRP A 120 3.18 1.91 -13.20
C TRP A 120 4.05 3.13 -13.07
N MET A 121 4.06 4.05 -14.03
CA MET A 121 4.86 5.27 -13.96
C MET A 121 4.57 6.12 -12.72
N PHE A 122 3.34 6.10 -12.20
CA PHE A 122 3.02 6.73 -10.92
C PHE A 122 3.48 5.89 -9.72
N HIS A 123 3.25 4.59 -9.78
CA HIS A 123 3.61 3.67 -8.69
C HIS A 123 5.13 3.44 -8.58
N LEU A 124 5.86 3.55 -9.67
CA LEU A 124 7.29 3.42 -9.78
C LEU A 124 8.01 4.36 -8.81
N ILE A 125 7.43 5.53 -8.54
CA ILE A 125 7.96 6.44 -7.52
C ILE A 125 8.06 5.73 -6.18
N HIS A 126 7.09 4.92 -5.76
CA HIS A 126 7.19 4.10 -4.55
C HIS A 126 8.43 3.20 -4.58
N HIS A 127 8.58 2.45 -5.68
CA HIS A 127 9.64 1.48 -5.92
C HIS A 127 11.04 2.06 -6.13
N THR A 128 11.19 3.34 -6.48
CA THR A 128 12.52 3.96 -6.58
C THR A 128 13.24 4.14 -5.23
N ASP A 129 12.63 3.71 -4.11
CA ASP A 129 13.22 3.89 -2.78
C ASP A 129 14.31 2.83 -2.57
N ASN A 130 15.57 3.25 -2.62
CA ASN A 130 16.70 2.35 -2.40
C ASN A 130 16.88 1.93 -0.93
N HIS A 131 16.09 2.51 -0.01
CA HIS A 131 16.18 2.27 1.43
C HIS A 131 14.79 2.08 2.03
N VAL A 132 14.09 1.04 1.57
CA VAL A 132 12.73 0.73 2.04
C VAL A 132 12.70 0.61 3.56
N ASP A 133 11.91 1.49 4.17
CA ASP A 133 11.60 1.49 5.60
C ASP A 133 10.12 1.86 5.81
N THR A 134 9.65 1.93 7.05
CA THR A 134 8.24 2.18 7.37
C THR A 134 7.70 3.48 6.75
N THR A 135 8.55 4.45 6.45
CA THR A 135 8.14 5.72 5.84
C THR A 135 7.85 5.55 4.35
N THR A 136 8.47 4.57 3.69
CA THR A 136 8.24 4.23 2.29
C THR A 136 6.80 3.82 2.03
N ALA A 137 6.10 3.27 3.03
CA ALA A 137 4.69 2.83 2.95
C ALA A 137 3.70 3.87 2.37
N ASN A 138 4.04 5.16 2.46
CA ASN A 138 3.21 6.26 1.97
C ASN A 138 3.94 7.15 0.93
N ARG A 139 5.01 6.65 0.31
CA ARG A 139 5.77 7.34 -0.74
C ARG A 139 5.04 7.28 -2.10
N HIS A 140 3.81 7.77 -2.12
CA HIS A 140 2.94 7.74 -3.29
C HIS A 140 2.85 9.10 -3.97
N HIS A 141 2.98 9.11 -5.29
CA HIS A 141 2.69 10.31 -6.08
C HIS A 141 1.24 10.79 -5.86
N PRO A 142 0.93 12.09 -5.91
CA PRO A 142 -0.46 12.56 -5.85
C PRO A 142 -1.39 11.90 -6.89
N GLY A 143 -0.86 11.64 -8.08
CA GLY A 143 -1.56 10.88 -9.14
C GLY A 143 -1.85 9.43 -8.74
N GLU A 144 -0.92 8.75 -8.06
CA GLU A 144 -1.18 7.43 -7.49
C GLU A 144 -2.26 7.48 -6.39
N SER A 145 -2.25 8.53 -5.56
CA SER A 145 -3.29 8.71 -4.53
C SER A 145 -4.68 8.76 -5.15
N LEU A 146 -4.84 9.46 -6.29
CA LEU A 146 -6.09 9.48 -7.05
C LEU A 146 -6.46 8.10 -7.60
N ILE A 147 -5.50 7.38 -8.18
CA ILE A 147 -5.72 6.02 -8.72
C ILE A 147 -6.22 5.09 -7.60
N ARG A 148 -5.50 5.02 -6.48
CA ARG A 148 -5.88 4.18 -5.33
C ARG A 148 -7.23 4.60 -4.73
N PHE A 149 -7.53 5.90 -4.72
CA PHE A 149 -8.84 6.40 -4.27
C PHE A 149 -9.99 5.92 -5.18
N ILE A 150 -9.79 5.90 -6.50
CA ILE A 150 -10.78 5.38 -7.45
C ILE A 150 -11.07 3.91 -7.16
N PHE A 151 -10.04 3.07 -7.00
CA PHE A 151 -10.22 1.65 -6.66
C PHE A 151 -10.88 1.45 -5.29
N THR A 152 -10.52 2.27 -4.30
CA THR A 152 -11.16 2.23 -2.97
C THR A 152 -12.65 2.57 -3.07
N THR A 153 -13.00 3.62 -3.83
CA THR A 153 -14.40 4.02 -4.05
C THR A 153 -15.17 2.96 -4.84
N LEU A 154 -14.54 2.34 -5.84
CA LEU A 154 -15.09 1.20 -6.57
C LEU A 154 -15.35 0.01 -5.64
N GLY A 155 -14.39 -0.30 -4.76
CA GLY A 155 -14.53 -1.32 -3.73
C GLY A 155 -15.72 -1.03 -2.81
N VAL A 156 -15.84 0.20 -2.31
CA VAL A 156 -17.00 0.61 -1.49
C VAL A 156 -18.32 0.43 -2.24
N PHE A 157 -18.37 0.83 -3.52
CA PHE A 157 -19.57 0.70 -4.35
C PHE A 157 -19.99 -0.77 -4.57
N ILE A 158 -19.05 -1.63 -4.97
CA ILE A 158 -19.31 -3.06 -5.24
C ILE A 158 -19.64 -3.80 -3.96
N VAL A 159 -18.90 -3.54 -2.88
CA VAL A 159 -19.08 -4.22 -1.60
C VAL A 159 -20.34 -3.73 -0.89
N GLY A 160 -20.75 -2.48 -1.11
CA GLY A 160 -21.85 -1.86 -0.36
C GLY A 160 -21.47 -1.64 1.11
N ALA A 161 -20.22 -1.22 1.34
CA ALA A 161 -19.65 -1.16 2.68
C ALA A 161 -20.13 0.09 3.43
N PRO A 162 -20.69 -0.04 4.66
CA PRO A 162 -20.97 1.10 5.52
C PRO A 162 -19.68 1.76 6.03
N VAL A 163 -19.75 3.05 6.34
CA VAL A 163 -18.60 3.88 6.72
C VAL A 163 -17.77 3.30 7.87
N GLY A 164 -18.39 2.66 8.87
CA GLY A 164 -17.66 2.03 9.98
C GLY A 164 -16.73 0.90 9.51
N ILE A 165 -17.15 0.09 8.53
CA ILE A 165 -16.28 -0.96 7.94
C ILE A 165 -15.18 -0.33 7.09
N ILE A 166 -15.50 0.74 6.34
CA ILE A 166 -14.51 1.47 5.53
C ILE A 166 -13.40 2.05 6.42
N MET A 167 -13.77 2.71 7.51
CA MET A 167 -12.82 3.34 8.45
C MET A 167 -11.99 2.29 9.20
N LEU A 168 -12.60 1.17 9.58
CA LEU A 168 -11.89 0.01 10.14
C LEU A 168 -10.87 -0.54 9.13
N TYR A 169 -11.29 -0.80 7.88
CA TYR A 169 -10.40 -1.25 6.81
C TYR A 169 -9.24 -0.28 6.61
N GLN A 170 -9.49 1.01 6.43
CA GLN A 170 -8.45 2.02 6.20
C GLN A 170 -7.45 2.10 7.37
N SER A 171 -7.94 1.94 8.61
CA SER A 171 -7.11 1.97 9.82
C SER A 171 -6.20 0.74 9.93
N ILE A 172 -6.70 -0.45 9.60
CA ILE A 172 -5.90 -1.67 9.55
C ILE A 172 -4.91 -1.59 8.38
N SER A 173 -5.40 -1.18 7.22
CA SER A 173 -4.64 -1.07 5.97
C SER A 173 -3.43 -0.16 6.10
N VAL A 174 -3.56 1.00 6.77
CA VAL A 174 -2.44 1.92 6.94
C VAL A 174 -1.38 1.38 7.90
N VAL A 175 -1.79 0.76 9.02
CA VAL A 175 -0.85 0.19 10.00
C VAL A 175 -0.12 -1.02 9.41
N LEU A 176 -0.83 -1.87 8.67
CA LEU A 176 -0.20 -3.01 8.01
C LEU A 176 0.68 -2.58 6.84
N SER A 177 0.32 -1.56 6.06
CA SER A 177 1.25 -1.02 5.06
C SER A 177 2.57 -0.57 5.71
N GLN A 178 2.51 0.11 6.86
CA GLN A 178 3.71 0.51 7.61
C GLN A 178 4.50 -0.71 8.11
N PHE A 179 3.83 -1.73 8.65
CA PHE A 179 4.45 -2.98 9.07
C PHE A 179 5.16 -3.69 7.91
N ASN A 180 4.48 -3.84 6.77
CA ASN A 180 4.97 -4.57 5.59
C ASN A 180 6.24 -3.92 5.02
N HIS A 181 6.34 -2.59 5.06
CA HIS A 181 7.52 -1.87 4.58
C HIS A 181 8.60 -1.72 5.65
N ALA A 182 8.28 -1.97 6.92
CA ALA A 182 9.21 -1.72 8.01
C ALA A 182 10.51 -2.52 7.82
N ASN A 183 11.65 -1.84 7.92
CA ASN A 183 12.99 -2.44 7.87
C ASN A 183 13.31 -3.19 9.17
N ILE A 184 12.41 -4.04 9.65
CA ILE A 184 12.54 -4.83 10.87
C ILE A 184 12.94 -6.27 10.55
N SER A 185 13.76 -6.87 11.42
CA SER A 185 14.11 -8.29 11.35
C SER A 185 13.23 -9.09 12.31
N LEU A 186 12.24 -9.81 11.77
CA LEU A 186 11.45 -10.75 12.54
C LEU A 186 12.17 -12.11 12.63
N PRO A 187 11.94 -12.91 13.68
CA PRO A 187 12.34 -14.32 13.65
C PRO A 187 11.72 -15.01 12.44
N LYS A 188 12.55 -15.67 11.61
CA LYS A 188 12.12 -16.26 10.33
C LYS A 188 10.85 -17.12 10.42
N LYS A 189 10.75 -17.96 11.46
CA LYS A 189 9.55 -18.80 11.68
C LYS A 189 8.28 -17.99 11.92
N LEU A 190 8.40 -16.84 12.60
CA LEU A 190 7.28 -15.95 12.86
C LEU A 190 6.82 -15.26 11.58
N ASP A 191 7.76 -14.71 10.81
CA ASP A 191 7.47 -14.09 9.51
C ASP A 191 6.79 -15.09 8.57
N ASP A 192 7.34 -16.31 8.46
CA ASP A 192 6.79 -17.39 7.62
C ASP A 192 5.35 -17.74 8.01
N VAL A 193 5.03 -17.81 9.30
CA VAL A 193 3.67 -18.12 9.78
C VAL A 193 2.71 -16.96 9.52
N ILE A 194 3.12 -15.73 9.83
CA ILE A 194 2.29 -14.53 9.58
C ILE A 194 1.98 -14.41 8.09
N SER A 195 2.98 -14.65 7.23
CA SER A 195 2.89 -14.52 5.77
C SER A 195 1.81 -15.36 5.11
N TRP A 196 1.22 -16.35 5.81
CA TRP A 196 0.10 -17.15 5.29
C TRP A 196 -1.24 -16.42 5.30
N ILE A 197 -1.41 -15.45 6.18
CA ILE A 197 -2.68 -14.73 6.36
C ILE A 197 -2.48 -13.24 6.15
N ILE A 198 -1.45 -12.67 6.78
CA ILE A 198 -1.14 -11.23 6.74
C ILE A 198 0.13 -11.05 5.92
N VAL A 199 0.22 -9.97 5.16
CA VAL A 199 1.48 -9.63 4.47
C VAL A 199 2.55 -9.34 5.53
N SER A 200 3.66 -10.07 5.48
CA SER A 200 4.77 -9.88 6.40
C SER A 200 5.83 -8.94 5.81
N PRO A 201 6.73 -8.37 6.63
CA PRO A 201 7.81 -7.55 6.14
C PRO A 201 8.68 -8.30 5.13
N ASP A 202 9.11 -9.53 5.41
CA ASP A 202 9.98 -10.24 4.47
C ASP A 202 9.24 -10.59 3.17
N MET A 203 7.93 -10.89 3.22
CA MET A 203 7.11 -11.11 2.02
C MET A 203 7.04 -9.84 1.15
N HIS A 204 6.68 -8.70 1.74
CA HIS A 204 6.50 -7.46 0.97
C HIS A 204 7.81 -6.89 0.44
N LYS A 205 8.92 -7.10 1.13
CA LYS A 205 10.24 -6.64 0.66
C LYS A 205 10.69 -7.32 -0.64
N VAL A 206 10.24 -8.56 -0.91
CA VAL A 206 10.47 -9.23 -2.20
C VAL A 206 9.89 -8.41 -3.35
N HIS A 207 8.73 -7.80 -3.15
CA HIS A 207 8.08 -6.95 -4.14
C HIS A 207 8.88 -5.66 -4.42
N HIS A 208 9.63 -5.16 -3.45
CA HIS A 208 10.55 -4.02 -3.63
C HIS A 208 11.92 -4.42 -4.16
N HIS A 209 12.11 -5.68 -4.55
CA HIS A 209 13.35 -6.11 -5.17
C HIS A 209 13.54 -5.42 -6.54
N TYR A 210 14.76 -5.04 -6.83
CA TYR A 210 15.10 -4.13 -7.93
C TYR A 210 14.81 -4.62 -9.36
N VAL A 211 14.53 -5.91 -9.52
CA VAL A 211 14.40 -6.54 -10.84
C VAL A 211 13.28 -7.58 -10.88
N LEU A 212 12.74 -7.77 -12.09
CA LEU A 212 11.80 -8.83 -12.40
C LEU A 212 12.43 -10.24 -12.24
N PRO A 213 11.62 -11.26 -11.92
CA PRO A 213 10.18 -11.22 -11.77
C PRO A 213 9.70 -10.69 -10.41
N TYR A 214 10.60 -10.49 -9.44
CA TYR A 214 10.25 -10.22 -8.05
C TYR A 214 9.49 -8.91 -7.85
N THR A 215 9.82 -7.86 -8.60
CA THR A 215 9.07 -6.59 -8.56
C THR A 215 7.58 -6.77 -8.85
N ASP A 216 7.23 -7.76 -9.68
CA ASP A 216 5.84 -8.07 -10.08
C ASP A 216 5.25 -9.25 -9.28
N THR A 217 5.43 -9.22 -7.95
CA THR A 217 4.91 -10.25 -7.03
C THR A 217 4.40 -9.61 -5.74
N ASN A 218 3.71 -10.37 -4.88
CA ASN A 218 3.32 -9.97 -3.51
C ASN A 218 2.62 -8.60 -3.41
N TYR A 219 1.50 -8.44 -4.11
CA TYR A 219 0.74 -7.18 -4.18
C TYR A 219 -0.15 -6.89 -2.97
N GLY A 220 -0.34 -7.86 -2.08
CA GLY A 220 -1.22 -7.73 -0.92
C GLY A 220 -0.85 -6.57 0.01
N ASN A 221 -1.82 -6.14 0.81
CA ASN A 221 -1.60 -5.14 1.86
C ASN A 221 -1.99 -5.67 3.24
N ILE A 222 -3.27 -5.99 3.48
CA ILE A 222 -3.68 -6.67 4.71
C ILE A 222 -3.45 -8.16 4.54
N PHE A 223 -4.13 -8.79 3.57
CA PHE A 223 -4.13 -10.24 3.44
C PHE A 223 -3.19 -10.73 2.34
N SER A 224 -2.32 -11.66 2.70
CA SER A 224 -1.39 -12.33 1.76
C SER A 224 -2.04 -13.47 0.99
N ILE A 225 -3.30 -13.79 1.29
CA ILE A 225 -4.06 -14.85 0.64
C ILE A 225 -4.29 -14.55 -0.84
N TRP A 226 -4.47 -13.28 -1.20
CA TRP A 226 -4.71 -12.86 -2.58
C TRP A 226 -3.55 -13.25 -3.49
N ASP A 227 -2.31 -13.06 -3.04
CA ASP A 227 -1.14 -13.43 -3.83
C ASP A 227 -1.01 -14.94 -4.05
N ARG A 228 -1.55 -15.75 -3.15
CA ARG A 228 -1.61 -17.21 -3.32
C ARG A 228 -2.75 -17.61 -4.26
N VAL A 229 -3.92 -17.00 -4.10
CA VAL A 229 -5.10 -17.26 -4.94
C VAL A 229 -4.84 -16.89 -6.40
N PHE A 230 -4.16 -15.77 -6.64
CA PHE A 230 -3.87 -15.27 -7.99
C PHE A 230 -2.48 -15.65 -8.51
N GLY A 231 -1.70 -16.44 -7.76
CA GLY A 231 -0.41 -16.97 -8.20
C GLY A 231 0.68 -15.90 -8.35
N THR A 232 0.60 -14.81 -7.60
CA THR A 232 1.58 -13.71 -7.56
C THR A 232 2.51 -13.80 -6.34
N PHE A 233 2.44 -14.85 -5.55
CA PHE A 233 3.32 -15.05 -4.39
C PHE A 233 4.75 -15.41 -4.82
N ALA A 234 5.74 -14.71 -4.27
CA ALA A 234 7.16 -15.07 -4.42
C ALA A 234 7.95 -14.87 -3.13
N LYS A 235 9.12 -15.52 -3.09
CA LYS A 235 10.03 -15.47 -1.94
C LYS A 235 11.47 -15.51 -2.41
N ILE A 236 12.32 -14.71 -1.78
CA ILE A 236 13.78 -14.81 -1.87
C ILE A 236 14.40 -14.81 -0.47
N ARG A 237 15.69 -15.08 -0.35
CA ARG A 237 16.38 -14.91 0.93
C ARG A 237 16.62 -13.44 1.18
N ASN A 238 16.50 -13.01 2.44
CA ASN A 238 16.70 -11.61 2.79
C ASN A 238 18.10 -11.12 2.41
N GLU A 239 19.12 -11.97 2.49
CA GLU A 239 20.49 -11.62 2.08
C GLU A 239 20.63 -11.28 0.58
N ASP A 240 19.70 -11.73 -0.27
CA ASP A 240 19.70 -11.50 -1.71
C ASP A 240 18.87 -10.26 -2.11
N LEU A 241 18.18 -9.61 -1.17
CA LEU A 241 17.35 -8.42 -1.45
C LEU A 241 18.23 -7.21 -1.78
N VAL A 242 17.86 -6.53 -2.87
CA VAL A 242 18.38 -5.22 -3.26
C VAL A 242 17.17 -4.35 -3.60
N TYR A 243 17.05 -3.20 -2.93
CA TYR A 243 15.93 -2.28 -3.12
C TYR A 243 16.17 -1.22 -4.18
N GLY A 244 15.07 -0.65 -4.67
CA GLY A 244 15.04 0.32 -5.75
C GLY A 244 14.49 -0.33 -7.02
N VAL A 245 14.87 0.23 -8.17
CA VAL A 245 14.60 -0.37 -9.48
C VAL A 245 15.83 -0.20 -10.38
N ASP A 246 16.10 -1.21 -11.21
CA ASP A 246 17.19 -1.23 -12.19
C ASP A 246 17.13 -0.06 -13.21
N THR A 247 15.95 0.43 -13.53
CA THR A 247 15.69 1.51 -14.48
C THR A 247 16.03 2.91 -13.93
N TYR A 248 16.10 3.06 -12.60
CA TYR A 248 16.42 4.32 -11.90
C TYR A 248 17.40 4.06 -10.74
N PRO A 249 18.67 3.71 -11.02
CA PRO A 249 19.63 3.32 -9.99
C PRO A 249 20.24 4.50 -9.21
N ASP A 250 20.01 5.74 -9.63
CA ASP A 250 20.57 6.95 -8.99
C ASP A 250 19.81 7.31 -7.69
N VAL A 251 20.41 6.89 -6.57
CA VAL A 251 19.92 7.13 -5.21
C VAL A 251 19.71 8.62 -4.91
N ASP A 252 20.61 9.50 -5.36
CA ASP A 252 20.53 10.93 -5.07
C ASP A 252 19.42 11.61 -5.89
N SER A 253 19.18 11.15 -7.12
CA SER A 253 18.02 11.57 -7.90
C SER A 253 16.71 11.09 -7.26
N ASN A 254 16.67 9.84 -6.78
CA ASN A 254 15.50 9.24 -6.14
C ASN A 254 15.15 9.88 -4.78
N ALA A 255 16.02 10.71 -4.21
CA ALA A 255 15.75 11.51 -3.03
C ALA A 255 15.18 12.91 -3.32
N LYS A 256 15.11 13.35 -4.59
CA LYS A 256 14.71 14.72 -4.96
C LYS A 256 13.21 14.77 -5.31
N ILE A 257 12.41 15.37 -4.44
CA ILE A 257 10.95 15.54 -4.63
C ILE A 257 10.60 16.07 -6.03
N GLY A 258 11.29 17.11 -6.51
CA GLY A 258 11.01 17.69 -7.83
C GLY A 258 11.32 16.77 -9.02
N LYS A 259 12.23 15.81 -8.87
CA LYS A 259 12.47 14.76 -9.87
C LYS A 259 11.37 13.70 -9.81
N LEU A 260 11.05 13.24 -8.60
CA LEU A 260 10.00 12.25 -8.38
C LEU A 260 8.63 12.73 -8.89
N LEU A 261 8.27 14.00 -8.71
CA LEU A 261 7.01 14.57 -9.22
C LEU A 261 6.93 14.61 -10.76
N LYS A 262 8.08 14.64 -11.45
CA LYS A 262 8.14 14.68 -12.92
C LYS A 262 8.23 13.29 -13.53
N LEU A 263 8.75 12.34 -12.78
CA LEU A 263 9.03 10.98 -13.22
C LEU A 263 7.88 10.30 -13.98
N PRO A 264 6.59 10.42 -13.57
CA PRO A 264 5.51 9.74 -14.26
C PRO A 264 5.26 10.24 -15.69
N PHE A 265 5.78 11.43 -15.99
CA PHE A 265 5.65 12.12 -17.26
C PHE A 265 6.94 12.06 -18.10
N GLU A 266 7.99 11.41 -17.57
CA GLU A 266 9.18 11.07 -18.32
C GLU A 266 8.94 9.79 -19.14
N GLY A 267 9.68 9.59 -20.23
CA GLY A 267 9.57 8.39 -21.06
C GLY A 267 9.87 7.11 -20.28
N TYR A 268 9.13 6.04 -20.56
CA TYR A 268 9.28 4.76 -19.87
C TYR A 268 10.59 4.07 -20.22
N ARG A 269 11.28 3.58 -19.19
CA ARG A 269 12.48 2.75 -19.30
C ARG A 269 12.08 1.30 -19.03
N ALA A 270 12.34 0.40 -19.98
CA ALA A 270 12.04 -1.01 -19.79
C ALA A 270 13.05 -1.65 -18.82
N PRO A 271 12.59 -2.35 -17.76
CA PRO A 271 13.46 -3.09 -16.85
C PRO A 271 14.04 -4.35 -17.49
N VAL A 272 15.08 -4.89 -16.87
CA VAL A 272 15.62 -6.22 -17.21
C VAL A 272 14.51 -7.26 -16.98
N GLY A 273 14.27 -8.10 -17.99
CA GLY A 273 13.19 -9.09 -17.95
C GLY A 273 11.78 -8.53 -18.22
N ALA A 274 11.66 -7.29 -18.73
CA ALA A 274 10.38 -6.69 -19.07
C ALA A 274 9.57 -7.55 -20.05
N LYS A 275 8.25 -7.62 -19.80
CA LYS A 275 7.30 -8.24 -20.73
C LYS A 275 7.01 -7.37 -21.98
N PHE A 276 7.33 -6.07 -21.93
CA PHE A 276 7.11 -5.10 -23.01
C PHE A 276 8.39 -4.29 -23.28
N GLU A 277 8.69 -4.01 -24.55
CA GLU A 277 9.85 -3.21 -24.96
C GLU A 277 9.71 -1.73 -24.56
N ALA A 278 10.85 -1.03 -24.45
CA ALA A 278 10.86 0.42 -24.20
C ALA A 278 10.17 1.17 -25.35
N ASP A 279 9.57 2.34 -25.07
CA ASP A 279 9.09 3.18 -26.17
C ASP A 279 10.29 3.59 -27.02
N LYS A 280 10.23 3.30 -28.31
CA LYS A 280 11.14 3.91 -29.28
C LYS A 280 10.79 5.39 -29.35
N THR A 281 11.46 6.22 -28.58
CA THR A 281 11.48 7.65 -28.84
C THR A 281 12.36 7.88 -30.06
N GLU A 282 11.73 8.21 -31.20
CA GLU A 282 12.38 8.86 -32.35
C GLU A 282 12.98 10.23 -31.95
#